data_AF-A0A7G2RPR1-F1
#
_entry.id   AF-A0A7G2RPR1-F1
#
_cell.length_a   1.000
_cell.length_b   1.000
_cell.length_c   1.000
_cell.angle_alpha   90.00
_cell.angle_beta   90.00
_cell.angle_gamma   90.00
#
_symmetry.space_group_name_H-M   'P 1'
#
loop_
_entity.id
_entity.type
_entity.pdbx_description
1 polymer ?
#
loop_
_entity_poly.entity_id
_entity_poly.type
_entity_poly.pdbx_seq_one_letter_code
_entity_poly.pdbx_strand_id
1 'polypeptide(L)'
;MSFTTDKDSDNYITNKEDWFRIKEYIPKDKVIWSPFYCDGKQKEYFKDMGIDIIHEDRDFFSYTPECDVIIDNPPFSKKKEILKRLKELDKPFILVAPSVLLCYKCFQEDFKEHLQIIVPYNRIKFRHLNSIHKNYSPPYASFFFCYKMNLPKDLLFLE
;
A
#
# COMPACT_ATOMS: atom_id res chain seq x y z
N MET A 1 -11.70 -10.85 -11.42
CA MET A 1 -10.46 -11.22 -12.13
C MET A 1 -9.29 -10.89 -11.22
N SER A 2 -8.24 -11.71 -11.20
CA SER A 2 -7.05 -11.41 -10.38
C SER A 2 -6.31 -10.20 -10.94
N PHE A 3 -5.88 -9.28 -10.05
CA PHE A 3 -4.95 -8.21 -10.42
C PHE A 3 -3.64 -8.76 -10.99
N THR A 4 -3.20 -9.91 -10.48
CA THR A 4 -1.95 -10.56 -10.89
C THR A 4 -1.95 -10.93 -12.37
N THR A 5 -3.11 -11.24 -12.93
CA THR A 5 -3.28 -11.63 -14.34
C THR A 5 -3.65 -10.48 -15.29
N ASP A 6 -3.95 -9.29 -14.76
CA ASP A 6 -4.49 -8.18 -15.55
C ASP A 6 -3.41 -7.43 -16.34
N LYS A 7 -2.29 -7.07 -15.69
CA LYS A 7 -1.15 -6.43 -16.36
C LYS A 7 0.16 -6.79 -15.68
N ASP A 8 1.06 -7.43 -16.42
CA ASP A 8 2.35 -7.90 -15.90
C ASP A 8 3.15 -6.78 -15.24
N SER A 9 3.25 -5.62 -15.90
CA SER A 9 4.04 -4.46 -15.45
C SER A 9 3.60 -3.83 -14.13
N ASP A 10 2.54 -4.33 -13.50
CA ASP A 10 2.01 -3.82 -12.24
C ASP A 10 2.32 -4.74 -11.04
N ASN A 11 2.88 -5.94 -11.29
CA ASN A 11 3.12 -6.95 -10.28
C ASN A 11 4.44 -6.71 -9.52
N TYR A 12 4.48 -5.64 -8.73
CA TYR A 12 5.62 -5.28 -7.90
C TYR A 12 5.38 -5.63 -6.42
N ILE A 13 6.30 -6.40 -5.88
CA ILE A 13 6.26 -6.88 -4.50
C ILE A 13 7.07 -5.90 -3.64
N THR A 14 6.45 -5.37 -2.59
CA THR A 14 7.13 -4.63 -1.54
C THR A 14 7.88 -5.62 -0.65
N ASN A 15 9.17 -5.35 -0.39
CA ASN A 15 10.00 -6.25 0.39
C ASN A 15 9.57 -6.29 1.87
N LYS A 16 9.84 -7.42 2.53
CA LYS A 16 9.53 -7.62 3.95
C LYS A 16 10.13 -6.51 4.82
N GLU A 17 11.37 -6.13 4.56
CA GLU A 17 12.08 -5.12 5.32
C GLU A 17 11.39 -3.75 5.27
N ASP A 18 10.80 -3.39 4.13
CA ASP A 18 10.08 -2.12 3.98
C ASP A 18 8.77 -2.12 4.77
N TRP A 19 8.06 -3.25 4.87
CA TRP A 19 6.90 -3.38 5.77
C TRP A 19 7.31 -3.32 7.25
N PHE A 20 8.41 -3.98 7.61
CA PHE A 20 8.92 -3.97 8.99
C PHE A 20 9.34 -2.58 9.48
N ARG A 21 9.79 -1.72 8.57
CA ARG A 21 10.16 -0.32 8.87
C ARG A 21 9.00 0.51 9.41
N ILE A 22 7.76 0.18 9.04
CA ILE A 22 6.57 0.92 9.48
C ILE A 22 5.72 0.15 10.51
N LYS A 23 6.23 -0.97 11.05
CA LYS A 23 5.46 -1.87 11.92
C LYS A 23 4.83 -1.19 13.14
N GLU A 24 5.43 -0.11 13.64
CA GLU A 24 4.94 0.65 14.80
C GLU A 24 3.71 1.51 14.46
N TYR A 25 3.51 1.81 13.18
CA TYR A 25 2.36 2.58 12.67
C TYR A 25 1.24 1.70 12.13
N ILE A 26 1.44 0.37 12.08
CA ILE A 26 0.42 -0.60 11.68
C ILE A 26 -0.43 -0.95 12.92
N PRO A 27 -1.76 -0.74 12.89
CA PRO A 27 -2.62 -1.06 14.02
C PRO A 27 -2.71 -2.57 14.23
N LYS A 28 -2.73 -3.01 15.50
CA LYS A 28 -2.77 -4.44 15.87
C LYS A 28 -4.15 -4.88 16.36
N ASP A 29 -5.01 -3.93 16.69
CA ASP A 29 -6.37 -4.11 17.21
C ASP A 29 -7.44 -3.98 16.10
N LYS A 30 -7.01 -3.97 14.83
CA LYS A 30 -7.86 -3.71 13.65
C LYS A 30 -7.80 -4.87 12.66
N VAL A 31 -8.91 -5.09 11.96
CA VAL A 31 -8.97 -6.02 10.83
C VAL A 31 -8.37 -5.34 9.59
N ILE A 32 -7.21 -5.81 9.16
CA ILE A 32 -6.46 -5.25 8.02
C ILE A 32 -6.80 -6.02 6.74
N TRP A 33 -7.09 -5.27 5.68
CA TRP A 33 -7.25 -5.80 4.34
C TRP A 33 -6.10 -5.36 3.41
N SER A 34 -5.49 -6.33 2.74
CA SER A 34 -4.47 -6.14 1.72
C SER A 34 -4.99 -6.70 0.39
N PRO A 35 -5.69 -5.89 -0.43
CA PRO A 35 -6.37 -6.35 -1.65
C PRO A 35 -5.48 -6.70 -2.85
N PHE A 36 -4.23 -6.27 -2.90
CA PHE A 36 -3.36 -6.40 -4.08
C PHE A 36 -2.44 -7.61 -3.92
N TYR A 37 -2.99 -8.78 -4.25
CA TYR A 37 -2.41 -10.09 -3.92
C TYR A 37 -0.96 -10.32 -4.38
N CYS A 38 -0.64 -9.98 -5.64
CA CYS A 38 0.68 -10.20 -6.24
C CYS A 38 1.21 -11.64 -6.03
N ASP A 39 2.21 -11.85 -5.16
CA ASP A 39 2.77 -13.18 -4.83
C ASP A 39 2.22 -13.80 -3.53
N GLY A 40 1.27 -13.13 -2.86
CA GLY A 40 0.63 -13.58 -1.62
C GLY A 40 1.51 -13.50 -0.36
N LYS A 41 2.80 -13.15 -0.48
CA LYS A 41 3.74 -13.23 0.65
C LYS A 41 3.59 -12.15 1.69
N GLN A 42 2.84 -11.09 1.39
CA GLN A 42 2.56 -10.04 2.37
C GLN A 42 1.92 -10.59 3.65
N LYS A 43 1.08 -11.63 3.52
CA LYS A 43 0.49 -12.31 4.68
C LYS A 43 1.52 -12.97 5.59
N GLU A 44 2.58 -13.55 5.02
CA GLU A 44 3.69 -14.11 5.79
C GLU A 44 4.47 -13.01 6.51
N TYR A 45 4.74 -11.89 5.83
CA TYR A 45 5.46 -10.76 6.42
C TYR A 45 4.72 -10.14 7.60
N PHE A 46 3.40 -9.98 7.49
CA PHE A 46 2.56 -9.46 8.58
C PHE A 46 2.45 -10.45 9.72
N LYS A 47 2.35 -11.75 9.43
CA LYS A 47 2.38 -12.80 10.44
C LYS A 47 3.67 -12.75 11.26
N ASP A 48 4.82 -12.51 10.63
CA ASP A 48 6.11 -12.35 11.32
C ASP A 48 6.17 -11.11 12.24
N MET A 49 5.29 -10.12 12.02
CA MET A 49 5.09 -8.96 12.90
C MET A 49 4.05 -9.21 14.01
N GLY A 50 3.44 -10.40 14.04
CA GLY A 50 2.34 -10.75 14.95
C GLY A 50 0.99 -10.16 14.55
N ILE A 51 0.78 -9.92 13.25
CA ILE A 51 -0.41 -9.27 12.70
C ILE A 51 -1.07 -10.20 11.68
N ASP A 52 -2.36 -10.48 11.83
CA ASP A 52 -3.13 -11.22 10.81
C ASP A 52 -3.81 -10.25 9.85
N ILE A 53 -3.93 -10.66 8.59
CA ILE A 53 -4.51 -9.85 7.51
C ILE A 53 -5.39 -10.68 6.59
N ILE A 54 -6.38 -10.01 6.01
CA ILE A 54 -7.16 -10.51 4.88
C ILE A 54 -6.36 -10.21 3.61
N HIS A 55 -5.77 -11.24 3.01
CA HIS A 55 -4.94 -11.12 1.81
C HIS A 55 -5.21 -12.32 0.91
N GLU A 56 -6.15 -12.15 -0.02
CA GLU A 56 -6.65 -13.17 -0.92
C GLU A 56 -6.59 -12.67 -2.35
N ASP A 57 -6.49 -13.59 -3.31
CA ASP A 57 -6.53 -13.26 -4.74
C ASP A 57 -7.97 -12.93 -5.19
N ARG A 58 -8.44 -11.78 -4.74
CA ARG A 58 -9.77 -11.23 -5.03
C ARG A 58 -9.62 -9.88 -5.71
N ASP A 59 -10.56 -9.57 -6.59
CA ASP A 59 -10.58 -8.30 -7.28
C ASP A 59 -11.02 -7.18 -6.33
N PHE A 60 -10.10 -6.26 -6.00
CA PHE A 60 -10.36 -5.00 -5.31
C PHE A 60 -11.61 -4.27 -5.80
N PHE A 61 -11.98 -4.30 -7.10
CA PHE A 61 -13.14 -3.55 -7.61
C PHE A 61 -14.49 -4.25 -7.45
N SER A 62 -14.53 -5.54 -7.14
CA SER A 62 -15.78 -6.30 -6.99
C SER A 62 -15.92 -6.99 -5.63
N TYR A 63 -14.86 -6.97 -4.81
CA TYR A 63 -14.85 -7.56 -3.49
C TYR A 63 -14.43 -6.54 -2.43
N THR A 64 -15.08 -6.58 -1.27
CA THR A 64 -14.71 -5.84 -0.06
C THR A 64 -15.05 -6.74 1.13
N PRO A 65 -14.07 -7.17 1.95
CA PRO A 65 -14.35 -7.88 3.18
C PRO A 65 -14.80 -6.89 4.28
N GLU A 66 -15.34 -7.43 5.38
CA GLU A 66 -15.44 -6.66 6.63
C GLU A 66 -14.04 -6.34 7.14
N CYS A 67 -13.64 -5.08 7.06
CA CYS A 67 -12.33 -4.61 7.51
C CYS A 67 -12.38 -3.19 8.08
N ASP A 68 -11.36 -2.86 8.86
CA ASP A 68 -11.19 -1.55 9.49
C ASP A 68 -10.23 -0.66 8.70
N VAL A 69 -9.17 -1.24 8.12
CA VAL A 69 -8.06 -0.51 7.50
C VAL A 69 -7.52 -1.25 6.28
N ILE A 70 -7.07 -0.50 5.28
CA ILE A 70 -6.44 -1.04 4.07
C ILE A 70 -4.94 -0.78 4.12
N ILE A 71 -4.10 -1.81 3.97
CA ILE A 71 -2.64 -1.63 3.97
C ILE A 71 -2.03 -2.43 2.84
N ASP A 72 -1.46 -1.77 1.84
CA ASP A 72 -0.96 -2.48 0.65
C ASP A 72 -0.11 -1.66 -0.34
N ASN A 73 0.39 -2.31 -1.39
CA ASN A 73 1.06 -1.73 -2.55
C ASN A 73 0.18 -1.84 -3.83
N PRO A 74 -0.63 -0.82 -4.14
CA PRO A 74 -1.51 -0.85 -5.31
C PRO A 74 -0.78 -0.79 -6.66
N PRO A 75 -1.36 -1.36 -7.72
CA PRO A 75 -0.89 -1.16 -9.08
C PRO A 75 -1.18 0.27 -9.55
N PHE A 76 -0.13 1.04 -9.86
CA PHE A 76 -0.28 2.47 -10.17
C PHE A 76 -0.84 2.77 -11.57
N SER A 77 -0.93 1.76 -12.44
CA SER A 77 -1.59 1.89 -13.75
C SER A 77 -3.09 2.23 -13.60
N LYS A 78 -3.74 1.65 -12.58
CA LYS A 78 -5.18 1.82 -12.25
C LYS A 78 -5.41 2.81 -11.09
N LYS A 79 -4.46 3.72 -10.87
CA LYS A 79 -4.51 4.66 -9.74
C LYS A 79 -5.81 5.45 -9.66
N LYS A 80 -6.41 5.87 -10.79
CA LYS A 80 -7.60 6.73 -10.76
C LYS A 80 -8.80 5.97 -10.22
N GLU A 81 -8.98 4.75 -10.71
CA GLU A 81 -10.04 3.82 -10.31
C GLU A 81 -9.83 3.39 -8.85
N ILE A 82 -8.59 3.11 -8.45
CA ILE A 82 -8.25 2.74 -7.08
C ILE A 82 -8.55 3.89 -6.12
N LEU A 83 -8.10 5.11 -6.42
CA LEU A 83 -8.36 6.29 -5.59
C LEU A 83 -9.84 6.58 -5.46
N LYS A 84 -10.60 6.47 -6.57
CA LYS A 84 -12.05 6.62 -6.54
C LYS A 84 -12.70 5.61 -5.59
N ARG A 85 -12.34 4.33 -5.68
CA ARG A 85 -12.89 3.31 -4.78
C ARG A 85 -12.46 3.50 -3.33
N LEU A 86 -11.20 3.87 -3.09
CA LEU A 86 -10.72 4.17 -1.73
C LEU A 86 -11.53 5.31 -1.11
N LYS A 87 -11.88 6.32 -1.91
CA LYS A 87 -12.76 7.42 -1.48
C LYS A 87 -14.19 6.93 -1.18
N GLU A 88 -14.75 6.05 -2.01
CA GLU A 88 -16.07 5.43 -1.79
C GLU A 88 -16.10 4.56 -0.53
N LEU A 89 -15.01 3.82 -0.24
CA LEU A 89 -14.89 2.99 0.96
C LEU A 89 -14.69 3.83 2.23
N ASP A 90 -14.03 4.98 2.10
CA ASP A 90 -13.73 5.94 3.18
C ASP A 90 -13.08 5.31 4.43
N LYS A 91 -12.33 4.21 4.24
CA LYS A 91 -11.57 3.52 5.28
C LYS A 91 -10.19 4.14 5.45
N PRO A 92 -9.62 4.16 6.68
CA PRO A 92 -8.21 4.43 6.87
C PRO A 92 -7.33 3.54 5.99
N PHE A 93 -6.20 4.06 5.54
CA PHE A 93 -5.25 3.26 4.79
C PHE A 93 -3.79 3.65 4.98
N ILE A 94 -2.90 2.70 4.67
CA ILE A 94 -1.48 2.93 4.38
C ILE A 94 -1.18 2.34 3.00
N LEU A 95 -0.80 3.16 2.02
CA LEU A 95 -0.48 2.71 0.67
C LEU A 95 0.96 3.04 0.31
N VAL A 96 1.67 2.08 -0.26
CA VAL A 96 2.94 2.35 -0.93
C VAL A 96 2.63 3.00 -2.27
N ALA A 97 3.11 4.23 -2.50
CA ALA A 97 2.89 4.91 -3.77
C ALA A 97 4.06 5.81 -4.17
N PRO A 98 4.24 6.09 -5.48
CA PRO A 98 5.22 7.06 -5.95
C PRO A 98 4.99 8.45 -5.34
N SER A 99 6.06 9.15 -4.98
CA SER A 99 6.02 10.49 -4.40
C SER A 99 5.23 11.50 -5.25
N VAL A 100 5.24 11.31 -6.57
CA VAL A 100 4.49 12.15 -7.52
C VAL A 100 2.99 12.11 -7.29
N LEU A 101 2.44 11.11 -6.57
CA LEU A 101 1.02 11.04 -6.21
C LEU A 101 0.56 12.30 -5.45
N LEU A 102 1.44 12.91 -4.66
CA LEU A 102 1.19 14.20 -3.98
C LEU A 102 0.76 15.31 -4.93
N CYS A 103 1.22 15.29 -6.19
CA CYS A 103 0.94 16.33 -7.18
C CYS A 103 -0.33 16.04 -7.99
N TYR A 104 -1.04 14.94 -7.74
CA TYR A 104 -2.24 14.59 -8.49
C TYR A 104 -3.45 15.32 -7.92
N LYS A 105 -4.12 16.10 -8.78
CA LYS A 105 -5.31 16.88 -8.40
C LYS A 105 -6.40 16.02 -7.73
N CYS A 106 -6.77 14.88 -8.32
CA CYS A 106 -7.77 13.98 -7.75
C CYS A 106 -7.36 13.45 -6.36
N PHE A 107 -6.06 13.18 -6.17
CA PHE A 107 -5.57 12.72 -4.87
C PHE A 107 -5.67 13.83 -3.81
N GLN A 108 -5.27 15.05 -4.16
CA GLN A 108 -5.36 16.17 -3.24
C GLN A 108 -6.81 16.50 -2.88
N GLU A 109 -7.71 16.56 -3.88
CA GLU A 109 -9.12 16.85 -3.67
C GLU A 109 -9.78 15.88 -2.68
N ASP A 110 -9.44 14.59 -2.77
CA ASP A 110 -10.10 13.56 -1.98
C ASP A 110 -9.49 13.32 -0.59
N PHE A 111 -8.16 13.48 -0.45
CA PHE A 111 -7.42 12.97 0.71
C PHE A 111 -6.63 14.00 1.51
N LYS A 112 -6.39 15.22 1.00
CA LYS A 112 -5.44 16.19 1.61
C LYS A 112 -5.72 16.54 3.08
N GLU A 113 -6.98 16.59 3.49
CA GLU A 113 -7.39 17.04 4.83
C GLU A 113 -7.01 16.05 5.95
N HIS A 114 -6.79 14.77 5.63
CA HIS A 114 -6.41 13.73 6.61
C HIS A 114 -5.19 12.94 6.14
N LEU A 115 -4.39 13.54 5.26
CA LEU A 115 -3.22 12.92 4.67
C LEU A 115 -2.03 13.02 5.63
N GLN A 116 -1.41 11.89 5.88
CA GLN A 116 -0.14 11.77 6.59
C GLN A 116 0.83 10.93 5.73
N ILE A 117 2.13 11.14 5.87
CA ILE A 117 3.14 10.48 5.03
C ILE A 117 4.28 10.01 5.90
N ILE A 118 4.66 8.75 5.71
CA ILE A 118 5.91 8.19 6.25
C ILE A 118 6.92 8.10 5.10
N VAL A 119 8.01 8.86 5.24
CA VAL A 119 9.11 8.97 4.29
C VAL A 119 10.26 8.09 4.79
N PRO A 120 10.60 7.00 4.10
CA PRO A 120 11.75 6.18 4.48
C PRO A 120 13.06 6.90 4.14
N TYR A 121 14.09 6.79 5.00
CA TYR A 121 15.43 7.32 4.73
C TYR A 121 16.02 6.75 3.43
N ASN A 122 15.93 5.43 3.29
CA ASN A 122 16.32 4.71 2.09
C ASN A 122 15.12 4.49 1.16
N ARG A 123 15.36 4.61 -0.15
CA ARG A 123 14.32 4.37 -1.16
C ARG A 123 13.81 2.94 -1.09
N ILE A 124 12.49 2.79 -1.11
CA ILE A 124 11.82 1.48 -1.24
C ILE A 124 12.25 0.85 -2.56
N LYS A 125 12.68 -0.42 -2.49
CA LYS A 125 12.98 -1.24 -3.66
C LYS A 125 11.91 -2.32 -3.77
N PHE A 126 11.65 -2.73 -5.00
CA PHE A 126 10.62 -3.72 -5.29
C PHE A 126 11.22 -4.92 -6.02
N ARG A 127 10.55 -6.06 -5.91
CA ARG A 127 10.81 -7.21 -6.77
C ARG A 127 9.62 -7.38 -7.71
N HIS A 128 9.87 -7.40 -9.00
CA HIS A 128 8.82 -7.73 -9.96
C HIS A 128 8.54 -9.24 -9.90
N LEU A 129 7.27 -9.64 -9.95
CA LEU A 129 6.82 -11.03 -9.78
C LEU A 129 7.56 -12.00 -10.69
N ASN A 130 7.69 -11.64 -11.97
CA ASN A 130 8.32 -12.46 -13.01
C ASN A 130 9.81 -12.18 -13.24
N SER A 131 10.44 -11.33 -12.41
CA SER A 131 11.85 -10.96 -12.60
C SER A 131 12.77 -11.68 -11.60
N ILE A 132 13.93 -12.10 -12.09
CA ILE A 132 15.04 -12.57 -11.24
C ILE A 132 15.71 -11.41 -10.47
N HIS A 133 15.52 -10.17 -10.93
CA HIS A 133 16.07 -8.99 -10.27
C HIS A 133 15.24 -8.62 -9.05
N LYS A 134 15.83 -8.78 -7.86
CA LYS A 134 15.17 -8.52 -6.58
C LYS A 134 15.13 -7.05 -6.15
N ASN A 135 15.77 -6.16 -6.92
CA ASN A 135 16.06 -4.78 -6.51
C ASN A 135 15.72 -3.77 -7.60
N TYR A 136 14.47 -3.76 -8.06
CA TYR A 136 13.98 -2.67 -8.90
C TYR A 136 13.83 -1.41 -8.06
N SER A 137 14.51 -0.34 -8.46
CA SER A 137 14.29 1.01 -7.94
C SER A 137 13.49 1.79 -8.98
N PRO A 138 12.25 2.23 -8.69
CA PRO A 138 11.51 3.08 -9.61
C PRO A 138 12.28 4.40 -9.87
N PRO A 139 11.97 5.13 -10.94
CA PRO A 139 12.59 6.44 -11.19
C PRO A 139 12.23 7.45 -10.10
N TYR A 140 11.01 7.40 -9.58
CA TYR A 140 10.54 8.24 -8.47
C TYR A 140 10.74 7.54 -7.13
N ALA A 141 10.90 8.30 -6.04
CA ALA A 141 10.84 7.71 -4.70
C ALA A 141 9.42 7.21 -4.42
N SER A 142 9.28 6.19 -3.57
CA SER A 142 7.98 5.73 -3.07
C SER A 142 7.93 5.94 -1.57
N PHE A 143 6.78 6.39 -1.08
CA PHE A 143 6.51 6.66 0.34
C PHE A 143 5.29 5.85 0.80
N PHE A 144 5.05 5.83 2.11
CA PHE A 144 3.81 5.30 2.67
C PHE A 144 2.82 6.44 2.87
N PHE A 145 1.77 6.46 2.03
CA PHE A 145 0.69 7.42 2.09
C PHE A 145 -0.36 6.92 3.06
N CYS A 146 -0.62 7.69 4.11
CA CYS A 146 -1.49 7.32 5.21
C CYS A 146 -2.72 8.23 5.21
N TYR A 147 -3.92 7.65 5.31
CA TYR A 147 -5.17 8.40 5.38
C TYR A 147 -5.94 8.00 6.62
N LYS A 148 -6.38 8.98 7.42
CA LYS A 148 -7.12 8.76 8.68
C LYS A 148 -6.44 7.77 9.65
N MET A 149 -5.11 7.65 9.58
CA MET A 149 -4.34 6.75 10.44
C MET A 149 -4.05 7.33 11.83
N ASN A 150 -4.29 8.64 12.01
CA ASN A 150 -4.07 9.35 13.27
C ASN A 150 -2.63 9.18 13.81
N LEU A 151 -1.65 9.28 12.90
CA LEU A 151 -0.23 9.26 13.23
C LEU A 151 0.15 10.52 14.03
N PRO A 152 1.24 10.51 14.81
CA PRO A 152 1.62 11.65 15.65
C PRO A 152 2.01 12.92 14.87
N LYS A 153 2.32 12.81 13.57
CA LYS A 153 2.66 13.92 12.68
C LYS A 153 2.15 13.63 11.27
N ASP A 154 1.89 14.69 10.52
CA ASP A 154 1.52 14.59 9.10
C ASP A 154 2.70 14.16 8.23
N LEU A 155 3.93 14.45 8.64
CA LEU A 155 5.14 14.02 7.96
C LEU A 155 6.10 13.36 8.96
N LEU A 156 6.35 12.08 8.75
CA LEU A 156 7.27 11.26 9.53
C LEU A 156 8.44 10.85 8.66
N PHE A 157 9.66 11.00 9.18
CA PHE A 157 10.87 10.50 8.53
C PHE A 157 11.36 9.31 9.34
N LEU A 158 11.52 8.16 8.69
CA LEU A 158 12.17 7.01 9.30
C LEU A 158 13.68 7.23 9.28
N GLU A 159 14.36 6.79 10.33
CA GLU A 159 15.83 6.79 10.44
C GLU A 159 16.46 5.59 9.73
#